data_AF-A0A650ENV1-F1
#
_entry.id   AF-A0A650ENV1-F1
#
_cell.length_a   1.000
_cell.length_b   1.000
_cell.length_c   1.000
_cell.angle_alpha   90.00
_cell.angle_beta   90.00
_cell.angle_gamma   90.00
#
_symmetry.space_group_name_H-M   'P 1'
#
loop_
_entity.id
_entity.type
_entity.pdbx_description
1 polymer ?
#
loop_
_entity_poly.entity_id
_entity_poly.type
_entity_poly.pdbx_seq_one_letter_code
_entity_poly.pdbx_strand_id
1 'polypeptide(L)' 'MRQYCRYCANFVTGNGDWCEQLKKEVSESAAKRPNKCRAFELNEIDAFDLNRKYKPRGEEMRQSETAEQPTLFDGFFG' A
#
# COMPACT_ATOMS: atom_id res chain seq x y z
N MET A 1 -5.60 -0.04 -3.14
CA MET A 1 -5.10 -0.47 -1.81
C MET A 1 -6.03 0.02 -0.70
N ARG A 2 -6.20 -0.74 0.40
CA ARG A 2 -6.93 -0.26 1.60
C ARG A 2 -5.94 0.42 2.56
N GLN A 3 -6.16 1.69 2.90
CA GLN A 3 -5.28 2.45 3.79
C GLN A 3 -5.67 2.24 5.24
N TYR A 4 -4.69 2.15 6.14
CA TYR A 4 -4.91 2.04 7.59
C TYR A 4 -3.86 2.89 8.30
N CYS A 5 -4.21 3.66 9.34
CA CYS A 5 -3.23 4.56 9.99
C CYS A 5 -2.03 3.81 10.56
N ARG A 6 -2.22 2.55 11.00
CA ARG A 6 -1.12 1.68 11.47
C ARG A 6 -0.01 1.41 10.45
N TYR A 7 -0.27 1.66 9.16
CA TYR A 7 0.70 1.56 8.07
C TYR A 7 1.01 2.93 7.47
N CYS A 8 0.86 4.00 8.25
CA CYS A 8 1.16 5.37 7.84
C CYS A 8 2.49 5.81 8.46
N ALA A 9 3.39 6.41 7.68
CA ALA A 9 4.66 6.96 8.18
C ALA A 9 4.44 8.10 9.19
N ASN A 10 3.32 8.84 9.06
CA ASN A 10 2.94 9.94 9.94
C ASN A 10 2.25 9.49 11.25
N PHE A 11 2.21 8.18 11.53
CA PHE A 11 1.57 7.62 12.72
C PHE A 11 2.64 7.11 13.68
N VAL A 12 2.63 7.63 14.91
CA VAL A 12 3.62 7.36 15.93
C VAL A 12 2.95 6.63 17.10
N THR A 13 3.61 5.59 17.59
CA THR A 13 3.18 4.75 18.70
C THR A 13 4.28 4.69 19.77
N GLY A 14 3.92 4.44 21.04
CA GLY A 14 4.88 4.24 22.14
C GLY A 14 4.51 4.96 23.45
N ASN A 15 4.06 6.21 23.37
CA ASN A 15 3.56 7.01 24.51
C ASN A 15 2.12 7.49 24.29
N GLY A 16 1.39 6.79 23.42
CA GLY A 16 0.10 7.19 22.88
C GLY A 16 0.09 7.06 21.37
N ASP A 17 -1.11 6.88 20.82
CA ASP A 17 -1.32 6.72 19.38
C ASP A 17 -1.58 8.09 18.77
N TRP A 18 -0.59 8.64 18.07
CA TRP A 18 -0.63 10.02 17.57
C TRP A 18 -0.45 10.10 16.06
N CYS A 19 -1.20 11.00 15.41
CA CYS A 19 -0.99 11.35 14.01
C CYS A 19 -0.33 12.72 13.89
N GLU A 20 0.92 12.76 13.40
CA GLU A 20 1.69 14.00 13.27
C GLU A 20 1.03 14.99 12.30
N GLN A 21 0.50 14.48 11.20
CA GLN A 21 -0.12 15.31 10.17
C GLN A 21 -1.40 16.00 10.63
N LEU A 22 -2.24 15.29 11.40
CA LEU A 22 -3.51 15.81 11.90
C LEU A 22 -3.37 16.47 13.28
N LYS A 23 -2.20 16.35 13.90
CA LYS A 23 -1.90 16.82 15.26
C LYS A 23 -2.98 16.42 16.27
N LYS A 24 -3.34 15.12 16.27
CA LYS A 24 -4.33 14.57 17.19
C LYS A 24 -4.04 13.13 17.58
N GLU A 25 -4.60 12.74 18.70
CA GLU A 25 -4.65 11.34 19.13
C GLU A 25 -5.62 10.54 18.26
N VAL A 26 -5.24 9.30 17.97
CA VAL A 26 -6.01 8.36 17.16
C VAL A 26 -6.07 7.06 17.93
N SER A 27 -7.26 6.63 18.38
CA SER A 27 -7.35 5.35 19.08
C SER A 27 -6.84 4.17 18.23
N GLU A 28 -6.24 3.17 18.87
CA GLU A 28 -5.79 1.92 18.23
C GLU A 28 -6.88 1.30 17.33
N SER A 29 -8.14 1.30 17.82
CA SER A 29 -9.30 0.83 17.08
C SER A 29 -9.56 1.62 15.80
N ALA A 30 -9.33 2.94 15.81
CA ALA A 30 -9.41 3.77 14.61
C ALA A 30 -8.21 3.52 13.68
N ALA A 31 -7.01 3.33 14.22
CA ALA A 31 -5.81 3.07 13.43
C ALA A 31 -5.85 1.74 12.66
N LYS A 32 -6.53 0.72 13.21
CA LYS A 32 -6.76 -0.59 12.57
C LYS A 32 -7.92 -0.58 11.56
N ARG A 33 -8.76 0.45 11.53
CA ARG A 33 -9.87 0.56 10.57
C ARG A 33 -9.40 1.16 9.24
N PRO A 34 -10.00 0.75 8.11
CA PRO A 34 -9.67 1.32 6.82
C PRO A 34 -10.10 2.79 6.78
N ASN A 35 -9.26 3.65 6.20
CA ASN A 35 -9.54 5.08 6.04
C ASN A 35 -9.28 5.56 4.60
N LYS A 36 -9.48 6.86 4.37
CA LYS A 36 -9.22 7.56 3.10
C LYS A 36 -8.36 8.81 3.33
N CYS A 37 -7.37 8.73 4.23
CA CYS A 37 -6.57 9.89 4.59
C CYS A 37 -5.76 10.39 3.38
N ARG A 38 -5.85 11.69 3.07
CA ARG A 38 -5.16 12.30 1.92
C ARG A 38 -3.66 12.43 2.09
N ALA A 39 -3.20 12.49 3.34
CA ALA A 39 -1.78 12.56 3.71
C ALA A 39 -1.26 11.21 4.19
N PHE A 40 -1.88 10.12 3.72
CA PHE A 40 -1.41 8.78 3.99
C PHE A 40 -0.12 8.52 3.23
N GLU A 41 0.93 8.17 3.96
CA GLU A 41 2.22 7.77 3.41
C GLU A 41 2.49 6.33 3.83
N LEU A 42 2.59 5.41 2.88
CA LEU A 42 2.66 3.98 3.18
C LEU A 42 3.98 3.64 3.91
N ASN A 43 3.85 3.10 5.11
CA ASN A 43 4.91 2.36 5.78
C ASN A 43 4.58 0.85 5.68
N GLU A 44 5.52 0.06 5.18
CA GLU A 44 5.33 -1.39 5.04
C GLU A 44 5.23 -2.09 6.40
N ILE A 45 5.84 -1.51 7.43
CA ILE A 45 5.90 -2.06 8.78
C ILE A 45 4.69 -1.57 9.57
N ASP A 46 4.08 -2.47 10.33
CA ASP A 46 3.00 -2.12 11.24
C ASP A 46 3.53 -1.34 12.45
N ALA A 47 2.97 -0.17 12.71
CA ALA A 47 3.32 0.66 13.86
C ALA A 47 3.07 -0.02 15.22
N PHE A 48 2.21 -1.05 15.28
CA PHE A 48 1.96 -1.82 16.50
C PHE A 48 2.74 -3.14 16.56
N ASP A 49 3.25 -3.64 15.43
CA ASP A 49 3.92 -4.94 15.35
C ASP A 49 5.01 -4.91 14.28
N LEU A 50 6.25 -4.64 14.72
CA LEU A 50 7.40 -4.51 13.84
C LEU A 50 7.69 -5.76 12.99
N ASN A 51 7.17 -6.93 13.40
CA ASN A 51 7.33 -8.19 12.65
C ASN A 51 6.29 -8.35 11.53
N ARG A 52 5.26 -7.49 11.51
CA ARG A 52 4.16 -7.59 10.58
C ARG A 52 4.33 -6.60 9.43
N LYS A 53 4.32 -7.13 8.22
CA LYS A 53 4.31 -6.34 6.98
C LYS A 53 2.91 -6.21 6.38
N TYR A 54 2.64 -5.06 5.76
CA TYR A 54 1.43 -4.82 5.01
C TYR A 54 1.31 -5.81 3.84
N LYS A 55 0.14 -6.43 3.68
CA LYS A 55 -0.20 -7.30 2.55
C LYS A 55 -1.55 -6.88 1.97
N PRO A 56 -1.59 -6.19 0.81
CA PRO A 56 -2.84 -5.85 0.17
C PRO A 56 -3.57 -7.13 -0.26
N ARG A 57 -4.88 -7.24 0.02
CA ARG A 57 -5.71 -8.30 -0.58
C ARG A 57 -6.07 -7.85 -1.99
N GLY A 58 -5.56 -8.56 -3.01
CA GLY A 58 -6.04 -8.41 -4.39
C GLY A 58 -5.00 -8.09 -5.47
N GLU A 59 -3.73 -8.43 -5.30
CA GLU A 59 -2.87 -8.66 -6.48
C GLU A 59 -2.97 -10.14 -6.86
N GLU A 60 -4.03 -10.51 -7.56
CA GLU A 60 -3.79 -11.44 -8.66
C GLU A 60 -2.83 -10.70 -9.59
N MET A 61 -1.60 -11.20 -9.69
CA MET A 61 -0.59 -10.66 -10.56
C MET A 61 -1.16 -10.60 -11.98
N ARG A 62 -1.56 -9.41 -12.46
CA ARG A 62 -1.46 -9.15 -13.89
C ARG A 62 0.02 -9.06 -14.17
N GLN A 63 0.63 -10.21 -14.45
CA GLN A 63 1.88 -10.24 -15.20
C GLN A 63 1.57 -9.48 -16.48
N SER A 64 2.05 -8.24 -16.58
CA SER A 64 2.15 -7.61 -17.88
C SER A 64 3.25 -8.36 -18.60
N GLU A 65 2.88 -9.44 -19.29
CA GLU A 65 3.67 -9.98 -20.38
C GLU A 65 3.88 -8.81 -21.33
N THR A 66 5.10 -8.24 -21.29
CA THR A 66 5.56 -7.36 -22.34
C THR A 66 5.59 -8.21 -23.60
N ALA A 67 4.50 -8.14 -24.36
CA ALA A 67 4.39 -8.73 -25.69
C ALA A 67 5.35 -7.97 -26.60
N GLU A 68 6.62 -8.36 -26.60
CA GLU A 68 7.51 -8.09 -27.71
C GLU A 68 6.97 -8.90 -28.90
N GLN A 69 6.30 -8.20 -29.82
CA GLN A 69 5.88 -8.74 -31.09
C GLN A 69 7.10 -8.94 -32.00
N PRO A 70 7.40 -10.15 -32.50
CA PRO A 70 8.04 -10.28 -33.79
C PRO A 70 6.95 -10.37 -34.86
N THR A 71 6.73 -9.29 -35.61
CA THR A 71 5.97 -9.33 -36.87
C THR A 71 6.75 -10.18 -37.88
N LEU A 72 6.46 -11.47 -37.93
CA LEU A 72 7.00 -12.38 -38.95
C LEU A 72 5.91 -12.79 -39.92
N PHE A 73 5.41 -11.80 -40.66
CA PHE A 73 4.70 -12.00 -41.91
C PHE A 73 4.97 -10.77 -42.78
N ASP A 74 5.84 -10.94 -43.77
CA ASP A 74 5.60 -10.47 -45.15
C ASP A 74 6.70 -11.04 -46.06
N GLY A 75 6.31 -12.05 -46.85
CA GLY A 75 7.18 -12.72 -47.81
C GLY A 75 6.50 -13.85 -48.57
N PHE A 76 5.21 -13.69 -48.91
CA PHE A 76 4.48 -14.58 -49.82
C PHE A 76 4.43 -13.92 -51.21
N PHE A 77 4.87 -14.67 -52.21
CA PHE A 77 4.62 -14.53 -53.65
C PHE A 77 5.24 -13.35 -54.42
N GLY A 78 6.11 -13.72 -55.37
CA GLY A 78 6.63 -12.91 -56.47
C GLY A 78 7.54 -13.76 -57.34
#